data_AF-A0A0D2MT55-F1
#
_entry.id   AF-A0A0D2MT55-F1
#
_cell.length_a   1.000
_cell.length_b   1.000
_cell.length_c   1.000
_cell.angle_alpha   90.00
_cell.angle_beta   90.00
_cell.angle_gamma   90.00
#
_symmetry.space_group_name_H-M   'P 1'
#
loop_
_entity.id
_entity.type
_entity.pdbx_description
1 polymer ?
#
loop_
_entity_poly.entity_id
_entity_poly.type
_entity_poly.pdbx_seq_one_letter_code
_entity_poly.pdbx_strand_id
1 'polypeptide(L)'
;MASPFKLGVSQGDAKKALLRPAVDGTRNVLGSVARTPSVQRVVLTSSIAAILAFPQAGRVYSEDDWNDQSSEALFPYELSKTLAERAAWDSARSRSRWSLVAINPGLVMGPPLGPQPEGESIALMRRILRGDLRAGYPAFELRTVDVRDVAKAHCVAMVKEDAHGRYLVAPNTFTFPRAAEVLREGPLGAQLAWRLPGRRPAPRWLLSLLADVAGIERCRLE
;
A
#
# COMPACT_ATOMS: atom_id res chain seq x y z
N MET A 1 0.17 15.62 -5.21
CA MET A 1 0.91 14.36 -5.38
C MET A 1 0.59 13.46 -4.19
N ALA A 2 0.31 12.18 -4.41
CA ALA A 2 0.06 11.25 -3.32
C ALA A 2 1.29 11.17 -2.40
N SER A 3 1.09 11.09 -1.08
CA SER A 3 2.21 10.84 -0.16
C SER A 3 2.89 9.52 -0.54
N PRO A 4 4.23 9.49 -0.68
CA PRO A 4 4.96 8.27 -1.00
C PRO A 4 4.70 7.22 0.08
N PHE A 5 4.59 5.95 -0.32
CA PHE A 5 4.61 4.84 0.64
C PHE A 5 5.97 4.88 1.33
N LYS A 6 5.98 5.14 2.64
CA LYS A 6 7.17 5.19 3.48
C LYS A 6 6.84 4.53 4.81
N LEU A 7 7.58 3.49 5.16
CA LEU A 7 7.49 2.80 6.45
C LEU A 7 8.58 3.34 7.39
N GLY A 8 8.32 3.40 8.70
CA GLY A 8 9.33 3.78 9.71
C GLY A 8 9.53 5.28 9.93
N VAL A 9 8.47 6.08 9.76
CA VAL A 9 8.49 7.51 10.15
C VAL A 9 8.32 7.62 11.67
N SER A 10 9.15 8.42 12.34
CA SER A 10 9.07 8.64 13.79
C SER A 10 7.67 9.18 14.18
N GLN A 11 7.14 8.72 15.32
CA GLN A 11 5.79 9.10 15.78
C GLN A 11 5.60 10.62 15.92
N GLY A 12 6.66 11.37 16.26
CA GLY A 12 6.61 12.83 16.38
C GLY A 12 6.48 13.59 15.05
N ASP A 13 6.94 13.00 13.94
CA ASP A 13 6.96 13.67 12.64
C ASP A 13 5.87 13.20 11.68
N ALA A 14 5.13 12.14 12.02
CA ALA A 14 4.07 11.55 11.19
C ALA A 14 3.09 12.59 10.63
N LYS A 15 2.68 13.56 11.44
CA LYS A 15 1.75 14.62 11.05
C LYS A 15 2.28 15.53 9.95
N LYS A 16 3.56 15.92 10.03
CA LYS A 16 4.23 16.80 9.05
C LYS A 16 4.74 16.02 7.84
N ALA A 17 5.25 14.81 8.05
CA ALA A 17 5.91 14.02 7.02
C ALA A 17 4.95 13.17 6.18
N LEU A 18 3.81 12.73 6.74
CA LEU A 18 2.87 11.82 6.07
C LEU A 18 1.46 12.40 5.94
N LEU A 19 0.84 12.80 7.06
CA LEU A 19 -0.59 13.13 7.09
C LEU A 19 -0.91 14.41 6.30
N ARG A 20 -0.28 15.53 6.65
CA ARG A 20 -0.52 16.83 5.99
C ARG A 20 -0.21 16.78 4.48
N PRO A 21 0.96 16.30 4.04
CA PRO A 21 1.25 16.23 2.61
C PRO A 21 0.23 15.39 1.82
N ALA A 22 -0.27 14.29 2.39
CA ALA A 22 -1.27 13.44 1.74
C ALA A 22 -2.60 14.17 1.55
N VAL A 23 -3.12 14.80 2.60
CA VAL A 23 -4.41 15.50 2.58
C VAL A 23 -4.33 16.77 1.75
N ASP A 24 -3.33 17.62 1.99
CA ASP A 24 -3.18 18.90 1.30
C ASP A 24 -2.84 18.69 -0.18
N GLY A 25 -2.00 17.69 -0.48
CA GLY A 25 -1.70 17.29 -1.84
C GLY A 25 -2.93 16.84 -2.62
N THR A 26 -3.86 16.13 -1.97
CA THR A 26 -5.13 15.71 -2.56
C THR A 26 -6.06 16.90 -2.78
N ARG A 27 -6.25 17.74 -1.77
CA ARG A 27 -7.08 18.94 -1.85
C ARG A 27 -6.59 19.91 -2.92
N ASN A 28 -5.28 20.09 -3.05
CA ASN A 28 -4.70 20.99 -4.06
C ASN A 28 -5.00 20.54 -5.49
N VAL A 29 -4.81 19.24 -5.77
CA VAL A 29 -5.13 18.68 -7.10
C VAL A 29 -6.63 18.81 -7.37
N LEU A 30 -7.49 18.43 -6.43
CA LEU A 30 -8.94 18.51 -6.61
C LEU A 30 -9.46 19.96 -6.68
N GLY A 31 -8.80 20.90 -6.01
CA GLY A 31 -9.04 22.33 -6.17
C GLY A 31 -8.73 22.82 -7.58
N SER A 32 -7.67 22.29 -8.20
CA SER A 32 -7.34 22.57 -9.60
C SER A 32 -8.37 21.96 -10.55
N VAL A 33 -8.73 20.69 -10.33
CA VAL A 33 -9.81 20.01 -11.07
C VAL A 33 -11.11 20.81 -11.01
N ALA A 34 -11.48 21.34 -9.85
CA ALA A 34 -12.69 22.13 -9.69
C ALA A 34 -12.72 23.37 -10.60
N ARG A 35 -11.56 24.02 -10.79
CA ARG A 35 -11.39 25.19 -11.65
C ARG A 35 -11.16 24.86 -13.13
N THR A 36 -11.09 23.58 -13.50
CA THR A 36 -10.89 23.14 -14.88
C THR A 36 -12.17 22.49 -15.43
N PRO A 37 -13.00 23.22 -16.20
CA PRO A 37 -14.31 22.75 -16.64
C PRO A 37 -14.27 21.48 -17.50
N SER A 38 -13.17 21.24 -18.23
CA SER A 38 -13.00 20.08 -19.12
C SER A 38 -12.79 18.75 -18.39
N VAL A 39 -12.43 18.76 -17.10
CA VAL A 39 -12.24 17.52 -16.34
C VAL A 39 -13.60 16.95 -15.91
N GLN A 40 -13.96 15.77 -16.41
CA GLN A 40 -15.23 15.10 -16.11
C GLN A 40 -15.12 13.99 -15.06
N ARG A 41 -13.92 13.41 -14.90
CA ARG A 41 -13.67 12.32 -13.96
C ARG A 41 -12.27 12.41 -13.39
N VAL A 42 -12.16 12.09 -12.10
CA VAL A 42 -10.91 11.89 -11.40
C VAL A 42 -10.83 10.44 -10.95
N VAL A 43 -9.77 9.75 -11.36
CA VAL A 43 -9.42 8.42 -10.83
C VAL A 43 -8.31 8.61 -9.80
N LEU A 44 -8.63 8.38 -8.53
CA LEU A 44 -7.71 8.52 -7.41
C LEU A 44 -7.02 7.19 -7.13
N THR A 45 -5.69 7.18 -7.18
CA THR A 45 -4.91 6.07 -6.62
C THR A 45 -4.89 6.19 -5.09
N SER A 46 -5.75 5.42 -4.44
CA SER A 46 -5.74 5.25 -2.99
C SER A 46 -4.93 4.00 -2.61
N SER A 47 -5.36 3.25 -1.60
CA SER A 47 -4.72 2.02 -1.14
C SER A 47 -5.69 1.17 -0.34
N ILE A 48 -5.44 -0.14 -0.27
CA ILE A 48 -6.06 -1.03 0.73
C ILE A 48 -5.89 -0.49 2.16
N ALA A 49 -4.85 0.32 2.41
CA ALA A 49 -4.61 0.99 3.68
C ALA A 49 -5.70 2.00 4.09
N ALA A 50 -6.53 2.47 3.15
CA ALA A 50 -7.70 3.30 3.47
C ALA A 50 -8.94 2.46 3.89
N ILE A 51 -8.85 1.14 3.73
CA ILE A 51 -9.91 0.16 4.06
C ILE A 51 -9.59 -0.54 5.37
N LEU A 52 -8.33 -0.96 5.58
CA LEU A 52 -7.87 -1.57 6.82
C LEU A 52 -6.39 -1.27 7.10
N ALA A 53 -6.01 -1.31 8.38
CA ALA A 53 -4.61 -1.28 8.81
C ALA A 53 -4.07 -2.69 9.07
N PHE A 54 -4.88 -3.53 9.70
CA PHE A 54 -4.56 -4.93 9.99
C PHE A 54 -5.80 -5.80 9.78
N PRO A 55 -5.65 -7.00 9.20
CA PRO A 55 -6.78 -7.88 8.97
C PRO A 55 -7.30 -8.47 10.29
N GLN A 56 -8.61 -8.50 10.46
CA GLN A 56 -9.28 -9.19 11.56
C GLN A 56 -9.64 -10.62 11.14
N ALA A 57 -9.34 -11.60 11.98
CA ALA A 57 -9.63 -13.00 11.70
C ALA A 57 -11.13 -13.22 11.45
N GLY A 58 -11.46 -13.92 10.36
CA GLY A 58 -12.84 -14.21 9.97
C GLY A 58 -13.62 -13.04 9.36
N ARG A 59 -13.02 -11.84 9.24
CA ARG A 59 -13.68 -10.69 8.61
C ARG A 59 -13.39 -10.64 7.11
N VAL A 60 -14.44 -10.50 6.31
CA VAL A 60 -14.35 -10.16 4.89
C VAL A 60 -14.44 -8.64 4.77
N TYR A 61 -13.49 -8.04 4.05
CA TYR A 61 -13.46 -6.60 3.77
C TYR A 61 -13.97 -6.32 2.36
N SER A 62 -14.60 -5.17 2.21
CA SER A 62 -15.24 -4.68 1.00
C SER A 62 -14.89 -3.20 0.76
N GLU A 63 -15.36 -2.67 -0.35
CA GLU A 63 -15.21 -1.27 -0.72
C GLU A 63 -16.03 -0.30 0.15
N ASP A 64 -16.95 -0.81 0.97
CA ASP A 64 -17.71 0.00 1.94
C ASP A 64 -16.93 0.24 3.25
N ASP A 65 -15.92 -0.58 3.51
CA ASP A 65 -15.14 -0.52 4.74
C ASP A 65 -14.15 0.65 4.76
N TRP A 66 -14.05 1.33 5.89
CA TRP A 66 -13.06 2.37 6.15
C TRP A 66 -12.12 1.95 7.27
N ASN A 67 -10.86 2.35 7.15
CA ASN A 67 -9.87 2.09 8.17
C ASN A 67 -10.05 3.06 9.36
N ASP A 68 -10.75 2.56 10.38
CA ASP A 68 -10.88 3.23 11.67
C ASP A 68 -9.94 2.64 12.74
N GLN A 69 -9.00 1.77 12.32
CA GLN A 69 -8.00 1.12 13.18
C GLN A 69 -6.77 1.99 13.43
N SER A 70 -6.56 3.00 12.58
CA SER A 70 -5.34 3.82 12.58
C SER A 70 -5.51 5.12 13.36
N SER A 71 -4.44 5.57 13.99
CA SER A 71 -4.34 6.86 14.68
C SER A 71 -2.98 7.51 14.40
N GLU A 72 -2.75 8.74 14.87
CA GLU A 72 -1.44 9.39 14.69
C GLU A 72 -0.31 8.57 15.35
N ALA A 73 -0.63 7.83 16.42
CA ALA A 73 0.32 6.98 17.15
C ALA A 73 0.44 5.56 16.57
N LEU A 74 -0.61 5.07 15.90
CA LEU A 74 -0.72 3.68 15.45
C LEU A 74 -1.05 3.63 13.96
N PHE A 75 -0.17 3.07 13.14
CA PHE A 75 -0.33 2.99 11.68
C PHE A 75 -0.50 4.36 10.99
N PRO A 76 0.43 5.31 11.20
CA PRO A 76 0.29 6.68 10.68
C PRO A 76 0.27 6.76 9.14
N TYR A 77 0.92 5.81 8.45
CA TYR A 77 0.85 5.71 7.00
C TYR A 77 -0.57 5.35 6.55
N GLU A 78 -1.17 4.34 7.17
CA GLU A 78 -2.51 3.86 6.86
C GLU A 78 -3.56 4.94 7.18
N LEU A 79 -3.38 5.66 8.29
CA LEU A 79 -4.15 6.88 8.58
C LEU A 79 -4.00 7.93 7.46
N SER A 80 -2.78 8.18 6.97
CA SER A 80 -2.55 9.17 5.90
C SER A 80 -3.36 8.88 4.64
N LYS A 81 -3.44 7.60 4.25
CA LYS A 81 -4.21 7.15 3.07
C LYS A 81 -5.71 7.28 3.31
N THR A 82 -6.16 6.90 4.49
CA THR A 82 -7.56 7.05 4.92
C THR A 82 -8.00 8.51 4.87
N LEU A 83 -7.24 9.42 5.48
CA LEU A 83 -7.58 10.84 5.53
C LEU A 83 -7.53 11.50 4.15
N ALA A 84 -6.55 11.14 3.31
CA ALA A 84 -6.45 11.65 1.95
C ALA A 84 -7.67 11.24 1.10
N GLU A 85 -8.09 9.97 1.19
CA GLU A 85 -9.24 9.48 0.45
C GLU A 85 -10.56 10.11 0.97
N ARG A 86 -10.76 10.21 2.30
CA ARG A 86 -11.92 10.91 2.87
C ARG A 86 -12.00 12.36 2.37
N ALA A 87 -10.87 13.08 2.37
CA ALA A 87 -10.80 14.45 1.86
C ALA A 87 -11.11 14.55 0.35
N ALA A 88 -10.78 13.52 -0.42
CA ALA A 88 -11.16 13.45 -1.83
C ALA A 88 -12.68 13.33 -2.00
N TRP A 89 -13.31 12.42 -1.25
CA TRP A 89 -14.77 12.25 -1.27
C TRP A 89 -15.52 13.48 -0.77
N ASP A 90 -15.03 14.17 0.27
CA ASP A 90 -15.59 15.46 0.70
C ASP A 90 -15.56 16.50 -0.41
N SER A 91 -14.45 16.55 -1.15
CA SER A 91 -14.26 17.48 -2.27
C SER A 91 -15.14 17.14 -3.48
N ALA A 92 -15.46 15.87 -3.67
CA ALA A 92 -16.33 15.39 -4.75
C ALA A 92 -17.82 15.59 -4.41
N ARG A 93 -18.24 15.32 -3.17
CA ARG A 93 -19.64 15.49 -2.72
C ARG A 93 -20.18 16.91 -2.92
N SER A 94 -19.33 17.91 -2.75
CA SER A 94 -19.71 19.31 -2.91
C SER A 94 -19.86 19.76 -4.37
N ARG A 95 -19.64 18.88 -5.37
CA ARG A 95 -19.58 19.24 -6.79
C ARG A 95 -20.26 18.21 -7.68
N SER A 96 -21.21 18.65 -8.50
CA SER A 96 -21.92 17.79 -9.46
C SER A 96 -21.24 17.66 -10.83
N ARG A 97 -20.24 18.49 -11.14
CA ARG A 97 -19.65 18.58 -12.49
C ARG A 97 -18.74 17.40 -12.87
N TRP A 98 -18.07 16.79 -11.90
CA TRP A 98 -17.11 15.71 -12.15
C TRP A 98 -17.31 14.57 -11.15
N SER A 99 -16.97 13.36 -11.58
CA SER A 99 -17.09 12.14 -10.77
C SER A 99 -15.74 11.72 -10.18
N LEU A 100 -15.78 11.09 -9.01
CA LEU A 100 -14.62 10.50 -8.35
C LEU A 100 -14.74 8.98 -8.39
N VAL A 101 -13.65 8.30 -8.75
CA VAL A 101 -13.47 6.85 -8.56
C VAL A 101 -12.16 6.62 -7.83
N ALA A 102 -12.18 5.79 -6.79
CA ALA A 102 -10.96 5.41 -6.07
C ALA A 102 -10.53 3.99 -6.43
N ILE A 103 -9.23 3.80 -6.69
CA ILE A 103 -8.60 2.50 -6.84
C ILE A 103 -7.78 2.22 -5.59
N ASN A 104 -8.11 1.14 -4.88
CA ASN A 104 -7.51 0.75 -3.60
C ASN A 104 -6.65 -0.52 -3.81
N PRO A 105 -5.42 -0.39 -4.35
CA PRO A 105 -4.57 -1.54 -4.56
C PRO A 105 -3.99 -2.09 -3.25
N GLY A 106 -3.70 -3.39 -3.25
CA GLY A 106 -2.82 -4.03 -2.27
C GLY A 106 -1.35 -3.67 -2.50
N LEU A 107 -0.44 -4.55 -2.05
CA LEU A 107 0.98 -4.49 -2.38
C LEU A 107 1.15 -4.64 -3.89
N VAL A 108 1.56 -3.57 -4.58
CA VAL A 108 1.75 -3.56 -6.03
C VAL A 108 3.08 -4.22 -6.37
N MET A 109 3.04 -5.27 -7.19
CA MET A 109 4.19 -6.06 -7.63
C MET A 109 4.26 -6.08 -9.16
N GLY A 110 5.42 -6.33 -9.75
CA GLY A 110 5.54 -6.48 -11.20
C GLY A 110 6.78 -5.80 -11.77
N PRO A 111 6.94 -5.81 -13.10
CA PRO A 111 8.11 -5.29 -13.77
C PRO A 111 8.21 -3.76 -13.63
N PRO A 112 9.38 -3.21 -13.26
CA PRO A 112 9.59 -1.78 -13.22
C PRO A 112 9.75 -1.18 -14.63
N LEU A 113 9.38 0.09 -14.79
CA LEU A 113 9.52 0.83 -16.07
C LEU A 113 10.86 1.56 -16.23
N GLY A 114 11.83 1.36 -15.33
CA GLY A 114 13.12 2.04 -15.39
C GLY A 114 14.25 1.30 -14.66
N PRO A 115 15.52 1.73 -14.85
CA PRO A 115 16.69 1.03 -14.34
C PRO A 115 16.84 1.12 -12.81
N GLN A 116 16.30 2.19 -12.21
CA GLN A 116 16.34 2.41 -10.77
C GLN A 116 14.91 2.56 -10.22
N PRO A 117 14.18 1.45 -10.07
CA PRO A 117 12.83 1.52 -9.56
C PRO A 117 12.81 1.94 -8.09
N GLU A 118 11.91 2.85 -7.74
CA GLU A 118 11.69 3.33 -6.38
C GLU A 118 10.32 2.89 -5.86
N GLY A 119 10.18 2.78 -4.55
CA GLY A 119 8.95 2.39 -3.88
C GLY A 119 9.14 1.22 -2.91
N GLU A 120 8.32 1.16 -1.88
CA GLU A 120 8.48 0.17 -0.79
C GLU A 120 8.24 -1.26 -1.26
N SER A 121 7.33 -1.52 -2.21
CA SER A 121 7.15 -2.87 -2.76
C SER A 121 8.44 -3.39 -3.39
N ILE A 122 9.14 -2.51 -4.13
CA ILE A 122 10.44 -2.81 -4.72
C ILE A 122 11.50 -2.93 -3.63
N ALA A 123 11.47 -2.09 -2.60
CA ALA A 123 12.38 -2.18 -1.45
C ALA A 123 12.23 -3.51 -0.72
N LEU A 124 11.00 -3.98 -0.47
CA LEU A 124 10.72 -5.29 0.11
C LEU A 124 11.31 -6.42 -0.75
N MET A 125 11.09 -6.37 -2.07
CA MET A 125 11.69 -7.35 -2.98
C MET A 125 13.21 -7.31 -2.97
N ARG A 126 13.83 -6.11 -2.93
CA ARG A 126 15.28 -5.97 -2.80
C ARG A 126 15.78 -6.58 -1.50
N ARG A 127 15.09 -6.38 -0.37
CA ARG A 127 15.45 -6.97 0.93
C ARG A 127 15.44 -8.50 0.87
N ILE A 128 14.43 -9.09 0.23
CA ILE A 128 14.37 -10.54 0.02
C ILE A 128 15.55 -11.03 -0.84
N LEU A 129 15.82 -10.36 -1.96
CA LEU A 129 16.89 -10.75 -2.90
C LEU A 129 18.32 -10.56 -2.32
N ARG A 130 18.51 -9.56 -1.45
CA ARG A 130 19.77 -9.32 -0.74
C ARG A 130 20.00 -10.29 0.40
N GLY A 131 18.95 -10.96 0.87
CA GLY A 131 19.00 -11.89 2.00
C GLY A 131 18.84 -11.21 3.36
N ASP A 132 18.37 -9.96 3.39
CA ASP A 132 18.16 -9.19 4.63
C ASP A 132 17.14 -9.88 5.56
N LEU A 133 16.28 -10.72 5.00
CA LEU A 133 15.25 -11.48 5.72
C LEU A 133 15.63 -12.94 5.96
N ARG A 134 16.87 -13.34 5.65
CA ARG A 134 17.36 -14.72 5.83
C ARG A 134 17.25 -15.18 7.29
N ALA A 135 17.63 -14.31 8.22
CA ALA A 135 17.63 -14.59 9.65
C ALA A 135 16.21 -14.68 10.25
N GLY A 136 15.21 -14.20 9.52
CA GLY A 136 13.85 -14.12 10.02
C GLY A 136 13.00 -13.10 9.27
N TYR A 137 11.71 -13.39 9.22
CA TYR A 137 10.68 -12.47 8.72
C TYR A 137 9.45 -12.53 9.64
N PRO A 138 8.62 -11.48 9.67
CA PRO A 138 7.42 -11.49 10.48
C PRO A 138 6.32 -12.33 9.84
N ALA A 139 5.50 -12.95 10.67
CA ALA A 139 4.31 -13.68 10.23
C ALA A 139 3.21 -12.70 9.81
N PHE A 140 3.34 -12.10 8.62
CA PHE A 140 2.28 -11.30 8.01
C PHE A 140 1.91 -11.82 6.63
N GLU A 141 0.64 -11.63 6.29
CA GLU A 141 0.11 -11.84 4.94
C GLU A 141 -0.26 -10.48 4.36
N LEU A 142 0.17 -10.22 3.13
CA LEU A 142 -0.19 -9.01 2.41
C LEU A 142 -1.03 -9.36 1.21
N ARG A 143 -2.09 -8.60 0.94
CA ARG A 143 -2.80 -8.69 -0.32
C ARG A 143 -1.96 -8.02 -1.41
N THR A 144 -1.87 -8.61 -2.58
CA THR A 144 -1.00 -8.15 -3.67
C THR A 144 -1.72 -8.13 -5.02
N VAL A 145 -1.19 -7.34 -5.95
CA VAL A 145 -1.73 -7.11 -7.29
C VAL A 145 -0.58 -6.80 -8.25
N ASP A 146 -0.70 -7.22 -9.51
CA ASP A 146 0.25 -6.84 -10.54
C ASP A 146 0.09 -5.36 -10.95
N VAL A 147 1.19 -4.63 -11.14
CA VAL A 147 1.20 -3.22 -11.57
C VAL A 147 0.44 -3.01 -12.89
N ARG A 148 0.44 -4.00 -13.78
CA ARG A 148 -0.29 -3.97 -15.05
C ARG A 148 -1.80 -4.05 -14.81
N ASP A 149 -2.25 -4.82 -13.83
CA ASP A 149 -3.66 -4.90 -13.45
C ASP A 149 -4.12 -3.62 -12.77
N VAL A 150 -3.27 -3.00 -11.94
CA VAL A 150 -3.55 -1.68 -11.36
C VAL A 150 -3.68 -0.63 -12.46
N ALA A 151 -2.78 -0.61 -13.44
CA ALA A 151 -2.86 0.31 -14.58
C ALA A 151 -4.14 0.08 -15.39
N LYS A 152 -4.47 -1.18 -15.69
CA LYS A 152 -5.71 -1.55 -16.37
C LYS A 152 -6.95 -1.10 -15.59
N ALA A 153 -6.97 -1.28 -14.26
CA ALA A 153 -8.07 -0.82 -13.41
C ALA A 153 -8.26 0.70 -13.49
N HIS A 154 -7.18 1.48 -13.50
CA HIS A 154 -7.26 2.94 -13.67
C HIS A 154 -7.79 3.32 -15.06
N CYS A 155 -7.31 2.67 -16.13
CA CYS A 155 -7.79 2.92 -17.48
C CYS A 155 -9.29 2.61 -17.62
N VAL A 156 -9.73 1.47 -17.09
CA VAL A 156 -11.15 1.07 -17.10
C VAL A 156 -11.99 2.05 -16.29
N ALA A 157 -11.56 2.40 -15.07
CA ALA A 157 -12.26 3.38 -14.23
C ALA A 157 -12.38 4.76 -14.89
N MET A 158 -11.40 5.15 -15.71
CA MET A 158 -11.43 6.41 -16.43
C MET A 158 -12.52 6.44 -17.51
N VAL A 159 -12.67 5.36 -18.28
CA VAL A 159 -13.53 5.35 -19.49
C VAL A 159 -14.91 4.74 -19.28
N LYS A 160 -15.07 3.83 -18.32
CA LYS A 160 -16.31 3.10 -18.10
C LYS A 160 -17.37 4.03 -17.48
N GLU A 161 -18.53 4.19 -18.12
CA GLU A 161 -19.53 5.20 -17.73
C GLU A 161 -20.08 4.95 -16.32
N ASP A 162 -20.41 3.70 -16.00
CA ASP A 162 -20.92 3.23 -14.71
C ASP A 162 -19.83 3.02 -13.65
N ALA A 163 -18.57 3.37 -13.92
CA ALA A 163 -17.53 3.33 -12.89
C ALA A 163 -17.80 4.38 -11.80
N HIS A 164 -17.96 3.92 -10.56
CA HIS A 164 -18.26 4.76 -9.41
C HIS A 164 -17.71 4.16 -8.12
N GLY A 165 -17.64 4.97 -7.07
CA GLY A 165 -17.24 4.51 -5.75
C GLY A 165 -15.75 4.14 -5.67
N ARG A 166 -15.49 3.08 -4.93
CA ARG A 166 -14.15 2.58 -4.60
C ARG A 166 -14.01 1.18 -5.21
N TYR A 167 -12.79 0.78 -5.56
CA TYR A 167 -12.50 -0.55 -6.08
C TYR A 167 -11.32 -1.17 -5.34
N LEU A 168 -11.54 -2.30 -4.66
CA LEU A 168 -10.47 -3.04 -4.01
C LEU A 168 -9.72 -3.90 -5.03
N VAL A 169 -8.47 -3.55 -5.33
CA VAL A 169 -7.66 -4.24 -6.34
C VAL A 169 -6.51 -5.00 -5.68
N ALA A 170 -6.83 -6.13 -5.06
CA ALA A 170 -5.85 -6.95 -4.36
C ALA A 170 -6.24 -8.44 -4.40
N PRO A 171 -6.21 -9.09 -5.59
CA PRO A 171 -6.75 -10.45 -5.77
C PRO A 171 -5.83 -11.56 -5.22
N ASN A 172 -4.54 -11.29 -5.02
CA ASN A 172 -3.56 -12.31 -4.66
C ASN A 172 -3.08 -12.16 -3.21
N THR A 173 -2.54 -13.23 -2.63
CA THR A 173 -1.86 -13.20 -1.32
C THR A 173 -0.35 -13.31 -1.52
N PHE A 174 0.38 -12.41 -0.86
CA PHE A 174 1.81 -12.49 -0.65
C PHE A 174 2.11 -13.03 0.75
N THR A 175 2.95 -14.05 0.81
CA THR A 175 3.59 -14.51 2.05
C THR A 175 5.08 -14.73 1.78
N PHE A 176 5.92 -14.54 2.80
CA PHE A 176 7.36 -14.78 2.65
C PHE A 176 7.71 -16.23 2.25
N PRO A 177 7.08 -17.28 2.83
CA PRO A 177 7.30 -18.65 2.36
C PRO A 177 7.01 -18.81 0.87
N ARG A 178 5.88 -18.27 0.40
CA ARG A 178 5.48 -18.38 -1.01
C ARG A 178 6.43 -17.60 -1.91
N ALA A 179 6.85 -16.40 -1.51
CA ALA A 179 7.83 -15.62 -2.25
C ALA A 179 9.18 -16.36 -2.35
N ALA A 180 9.65 -16.96 -1.26
CA ALA A 180 10.89 -17.74 -1.25
C ALA A 180 10.78 -19.01 -2.12
N GLU A 181 9.62 -19.67 -2.15
CA GLU A 181 9.36 -20.81 -3.03
C GLU A 181 9.44 -20.40 -4.51
N VAL A 182 8.71 -19.36 -4.90
CA VAL A 182 8.73 -18.82 -6.28
C VAL A 182 10.15 -18.43 -6.69
N LEU A 183 10.92 -17.78 -5.80
CA LEU A 183 12.31 -17.41 -6.09
C LEU A 183 13.23 -18.63 -6.22
N ARG A 184 12.98 -19.71 -5.47
CA ARG A 184 13.77 -20.95 -5.52
C ARG A 184 13.50 -21.74 -6.80
N GLU A 185 12.26 -21.72 -7.30
CA GLU A 185 11.86 -22.36 -8.56
C GLU A 185 12.27 -21.53 -9.79
N GLY A 186 12.48 -20.23 -9.60
CA GLY A 186 12.85 -19.31 -10.67
C GLY A 186 14.31 -19.42 -11.15
N PRO A 187 14.67 -18.68 -12.21
CA PRO A 187 16.01 -18.72 -12.82
C PRO A 187 17.17 -18.37 -11.88
N LEU A 188 16.88 -17.62 -10.81
CA LEU A 188 17.87 -17.20 -9.81
C LEU A 188 17.91 -18.14 -8.59
N GLY A 189 17.12 -19.21 -8.57
CA GLY A 189 16.91 -20.05 -7.39
C GLY A 189 18.19 -20.65 -6.82
N ALA A 190 19.06 -21.22 -7.67
CA ALA A 190 20.33 -21.79 -7.25
C ALA A 190 21.26 -20.73 -6.61
N GLN A 191 21.26 -19.50 -7.13
CA GLN A 191 22.09 -18.40 -6.64
C GLN A 191 21.57 -17.81 -5.33
N LEU A 192 20.25 -17.78 -5.18
CA LEU A 192 19.55 -17.18 -4.04
C LEU A 192 19.28 -18.18 -2.91
N ALA A 193 19.44 -19.49 -3.12
CA ALA A 193 19.02 -20.54 -2.18
C ALA A 193 19.49 -20.29 -0.73
N TRP A 194 20.72 -19.83 -0.54
CA TRP A 194 21.30 -19.54 0.77
C TRP A 194 20.87 -18.18 1.37
N ARG A 195 20.33 -17.27 0.56
CA ARG A 195 19.84 -15.94 0.95
C ARG A 195 18.37 -15.92 1.34
N LEU A 196 17.60 -16.88 0.82
CA LEU A 196 16.16 -16.90 1.04
C LEU A 196 15.81 -17.27 2.49
N PRO A 197 14.73 -16.69 3.04
CA PRO A 197 14.26 -17.06 4.37
C PRO A 197 13.84 -18.53 4.44
N GLY A 198 13.89 -19.09 5.66
CA GLY A 198 13.30 -20.40 5.96
C GLY A 198 11.78 -20.43 5.76
N ARG A 199 11.17 -21.61 5.91
CA ARG A 199 9.70 -21.77 5.76
C ARG A 199 8.90 -21.24 6.96
N ARG A 200 9.55 -21.05 8.11
CA ARG A 200 8.91 -20.64 9.36
C ARG A 200 9.25 -19.17 9.65
N PRO A 201 8.26 -18.37 10.10
CA PRO A 201 8.51 -17.01 10.54
C PRO A 201 9.43 -17.02 11.76
N ALA A 202 10.13 -15.90 11.98
CA ALA A 202 10.92 -15.75 13.19
C ALA A 202 10.01 -15.63 14.42
N PRO A 203 10.43 -16.17 15.58
CA PRO A 203 9.71 -15.95 16.83
C PRO A 203 9.54 -14.45 17.11
N ARG A 204 8.37 -14.06 17.63
CA ARG A 204 8.04 -12.65 17.91
C ARG A 204 9.10 -11.96 18.77
N TRP A 205 9.58 -12.62 19.82
CA TRP A 205 10.61 -12.09 20.71
C TRP A 205 11.91 -11.70 19.98
N LEU A 206 12.31 -12.49 18.97
CA LEU A 206 13.52 -12.23 18.19
C LEU A 206 13.33 -11.01 17.28
N LEU A 207 12.15 -10.89 16.68
CA LEU A 207 11.79 -9.72 15.85
C LEU A 207 11.67 -8.45 16.69
N SER A 208 11.14 -8.55 17.92
CA SER A 208 11.04 -7.40 18.84
C SER A 208 12.41 -6.88 19.27
N LEU A 209 13.39 -7.77 19.49
CA LEU A 209 14.77 -7.40 19.79
C LEU A 209 15.48 -6.73 18.60
N LEU A 210 15.14 -7.16 17.38
CA LEU A 210 15.73 -6.64 16.15
C LEU A 210 14.92 -5.54 15.49
N ALA A 211 13.79 -5.11 16.08
CA ALA A 211 12.82 -4.23 15.43
C ALA A 211 13.46 -2.91 14.97
N ASP A 212 14.27 -2.29 15.84
CA ASP A 212 14.93 -1.02 15.56
C ASP A 212 16.05 -1.17 14.51
N VAL A 213 16.74 -2.33 14.50
CA VAL A 213 17.80 -2.66 13.52
C VAL A 213 17.20 -3.03 12.16
N ALA A 214 16.02 -3.66 12.15
CA ALA A 214 15.34 -4.14 10.96
C ALA A 214 14.39 -3.10 10.33
N GLY A 215 14.24 -1.93 10.96
CA GLY A 215 13.33 -0.86 10.54
C GLY A 215 11.86 -1.29 10.58
N ILE A 216 11.49 -2.13 11.55
CA ILE A 216 10.13 -2.64 11.73
C ILE A 216 9.48 -1.86 12.87
N GLU A 217 8.33 -1.24 12.60
CA GLU A 217 7.52 -0.63 13.65
C GLU A 217 7.07 -1.73 14.64
N ARG A 218 7.38 -1.56 15.93
CA ARG A 218 7.10 -2.59 16.96
C ARG A 218 5.62 -2.97 17.04
N CYS A 219 4.71 -2.04 16.75
CA CYS A 219 3.26 -2.31 16.67
C CYS A 219 2.87 -3.31 15.56
N ARG A 220 3.75 -3.58 14.59
CA ARG A 220 3.53 -4.60 13.54
C ARG A 220 3.94 -6.00 13.99
N LEU A 221 4.50 -6.14 15.19
CA LEU A 221 4.97 -7.42 15.75
C LEU A 221 4.04 -8.00 16.83
N GLU A 222 3.10 -7.21 17.32
CA GLU A 222 2.07 -7.57 18.31
C GLU A 222 0.85 -8.21 17.63
#